data_AF-A0A6I7PA16-F1
#
_entry.id   AF-A0A6I7PA16-F1
#
_cell.length_a   1.000
_cell.length_b   1.000
_cell.length_c   1.000
_cell.angle_alpha   90.00
_cell.angle_beta   90.00
_cell.angle_gamma   90.00
#
_symmetry.space_group_name_H-M   'P 1'
#
loop_
_entity.id
_entity.type
_entity.pdbx_description
1 polymer ?
#
loop_
_entity_poly.entity_id
_entity_poly.type
_entity_poly.pdbx_seq_one_letter_code
_entity_poly.pdbx_strand_id
1 'polypeptide(L)'
;AGRVASGTVKTGEAITVLPSLRHSRIKRIHVNEREVEETFAGQSAVLTLEDEIDISRGDMIVRSHNLPEVSGEFEAVVCWMDERNPLRTDTQYLLQHTTRTSKVFVDEILYRMDVNSLHRESAATLELNELGRVKLTSAQPIFFDPYDRNRETGGFVIIDPADFRTVGAGMIRYTTRETLRELRRERGQEADSPRATNVSWETGLVSRDERRKRNAHPAVCVWLTGLSGSGKSTIAKAVEQQLFADGRQVFRLDGDNVRHGLCADLGFTQADRSTNIRRVGHAARLLFDAGQVVICSFIAPYAADRDFVRGLFPDDAFLEVYVRCDIEECKRRDPKGLYGKAERGEITGFTGVDDPYEEPTAADLVIDTTQLSEQQAVARVLAQVKALL
;
A
#
# COMPACT_ATOMS: atom_id res chain seq x y z
N ALA A 1 14.18 17.87 -24.38
CA ALA A 1 14.22 19.27 -23.92
C ALA A 1 13.41 19.37 -22.63
N GLY A 2 13.89 20.12 -21.63
CA GLY A 2 13.22 20.25 -20.35
C GLY A 2 13.81 21.40 -19.53
N ARG A 3 13.24 21.65 -18.35
CA ARG A 3 13.76 22.64 -17.40
C ARG A 3 14.56 21.91 -16.32
N VAL A 4 15.72 22.44 -15.97
CA VAL A 4 16.51 21.95 -14.84
C VAL A 4 15.82 22.38 -13.55
N ALA A 5 15.26 21.43 -12.80
CA ALA A 5 14.55 21.71 -11.56
C ALA A 5 15.52 22.09 -10.42
N SER A 6 16.64 21.38 -10.30
CA SER A 6 17.57 21.54 -9.18
C SER A 6 19.01 21.19 -9.57
N GLY A 7 19.97 21.81 -8.89
CA GLY A 7 21.40 21.53 -9.07
C GLY A 7 21.96 21.99 -10.42
N THR A 8 23.00 21.29 -10.85
CA THR A 8 23.66 21.51 -12.15
C THR A 8 23.69 20.21 -12.95
N VAL A 9 23.89 20.30 -14.26
CA VAL A 9 24.08 19.16 -15.15
C VAL A 9 25.28 19.45 -16.02
N LYS A 10 26.23 18.50 -16.11
CA LYS A 10 27.46 18.64 -16.91
C LYS A 10 27.54 17.58 -18.01
N THR A 11 28.21 17.90 -19.11
CA THR A 11 28.57 16.91 -20.13
C THR A 11 29.41 15.79 -19.52
N GLY A 12 29.16 14.54 -19.92
CA GLY A 12 29.79 13.31 -19.41
C GLY A 12 29.19 12.75 -18.11
N GLU A 13 28.27 13.49 -17.47
CA GLU A 13 27.68 13.08 -16.20
C GLU A 13 26.73 11.88 -16.35
N ALA A 14 26.79 10.95 -15.39
CA ALA A 14 25.93 9.77 -15.34
C ALA A 14 24.53 10.12 -14.85
N ILE A 15 23.52 9.69 -15.62
CA ILE A 15 22.12 9.99 -15.37
C ILE A 15 21.26 8.72 -15.40
N THR A 16 20.14 8.81 -14.70
CA THR A 16 19.06 7.81 -14.70
C THR A 16 17.77 8.49 -15.13
N VAL A 17 17.00 7.83 -15.99
CA VAL A 17 15.69 8.29 -16.45
C VAL A 17 14.59 7.62 -15.63
N LEU A 18 13.67 8.40 -15.06
CA LEU A 18 12.49 7.91 -14.33
C LEU A 18 11.23 8.08 -15.20
N PRO A 19 10.31 7.10 -15.23
CA PRO A 19 10.26 5.89 -14.38
C PRO A 19 11.06 4.68 -14.86
N SER A 20 11.63 4.71 -16.06
CA SER A 20 12.19 3.51 -16.72
C SER A 20 13.43 2.92 -16.04
N LEU A 21 14.07 3.68 -15.14
CA LEU A 21 15.33 3.37 -14.45
C LEU A 21 16.50 3.08 -15.40
N ARG A 22 16.39 3.46 -16.68
CA ARG A 22 17.48 3.31 -17.64
C ARG A 22 18.60 4.31 -17.33
N HIS A 23 19.83 3.84 -17.46
CA HIS A 23 21.04 4.62 -17.22
C HIS A 23 21.65 5.09 -18.55
N SER A 24 22.24 6.28 -18.55
CA SER A 24 23.07 6.78 -19.65
C SER A 24 24.02 7.87 -19.13
N ARG A 25 24.64 8.61 -20.05
CA ARG A 25 25.43 9.81 -19.77
C ARG A 25 24.99 10.96 -20.66
N ILE A 26 25.23 12.18 -20.18
CA ILE A 26 24.98 13.40 -20.94
C ILE A 26 26.04 13.54 -22.03
N LYS A 27 25.62 13.48 -23.29
CA LYS A 27 26.51 13.64 -24.45
C LYS A 27 26.73 15.10 -24.81
N ARG A 28 25.67 15.92 -24.88
CA ARG A 28 25.73 17.38 -25.11
C ARG A 28 24.59 18.09 -24.41
N ILE A 29 24.82 19.35 -24.11
CA ILE A 29 23.84 20.25 -23.49
C ILE A 29 23.68 21.48 -24.38
N HIS A 30 22.45 21.83 -24.74
CA HIS A 30 22.15 23.08 -25.45
C HIS A 30 21.23 23.96 -24.61
N VAL A 31 21.59 25.23 -24.45
CA VAL A 31 20.78 26.27 -23.81
C VAL A 31 20.66 27.44 -24.79
N ASN A 32 19.44 27.87 -25.11
CA ASN A 32 19.18 28.94 -26.10
C ASN A 32 19.94 28.71 -27.43
N GLU A 33 19.84 27.50 -27.98
CA GLU A 33 20.48 27.08 -29.24
C GLU A 33 22.01 27.06 -29.24
N ARG A 34 22.67 27.32 -28.09
CA ARG A 34 24.12 27.24 -27.94
C ARG A 34 24.51 25.99 -27.17
N GLU A 35 25.52 25.28 -27.66
CA GLU A 35 26.13 24.17 -26.91
C GLU A 35 26.94 24.72 -25.74
N VAL A 36 26.75 24.13 -24.56
CA VAL A 36 27.40 24.52 -23.30
C VAL A 36 27.94 23.27 -22.59
N GLU A 37 28.95 23.43 -21.74
CA GLU A 37 29.50 22.32 -20.94
C GLU A 37 28.65 22.01 -19.70
N GLU A 38 27.91 23.01 -19.20
CA GLU A 38 27.07 22.88 -18.01
C GLU A 38 25.81 23.75 -18.09
N THR A 39 24.75 23.32 -17.40
CA THR A 39 23.51 24.07 -17.17
C THR A 39 23.07 23.96 -15.71
N PHE A 40 22.24 24.88 -15.26
CA PHE A 40 21.85 25.01 -13.84
C PHE A 40 20.34 25.19 -13.65
N ALA A 41 19.91 24.95 -12.41
CA ALA A 41 18.51 25.07 -12.00
C ALA A 41 17.86 26.37 -12.49
N GLY A 42 16.62 26.25 -12.98
CA GLY A 42 15.84 27.33 -13.56
C GLY A 42 16.00 27.48 -15.07
N GLN A 43 17.08 26.98 -15.69
CA GLN A 43 17.28 27.06 -17.14
C GLN A 43 16.52 25.97 -17.90
N SER A 44 16.08 26.31 -19.11
CA SER A 44 15.59 25.34 -20.09
C SER A 44 16.74 24.84 -20.95
N ALA A 45 16.92 23.53 -21.02
CA ALA A 45 18.01 22.88 -21.73
C ALA A 45 17.53 21.74 -22.63
N VAL A 46 18.26 21.49 -23.71
CA VAL A 46 18.15 20.29 -24.54
C VAL A 46 19.36 19.42 -24.24
N LEU A 47 19.10 18.27 -23.62
CA LEU A 47 20.10 17.24 -23.35
C LEU A 47 20.07 16.21 -24.48
N THR A 48 21.23 15.81 -24.96
CA THR A 48 21.40 14.58 -25.75
C THR A 48 22.12 13.55 -24.91
N LEU A 49 21.75 12.28 -25.06
CA LEU A 49 22.32 11.17 -24.29
C LEU A 49 23.30 10.36 -25.16
N GLU A 50 24.17 9.60 -24.52
CA GLU A 50 25.05 8.65 -25.20
C GLU A 50 24.27 7.46 -25.76
N ASP A 51 23.27 7.00 -25.01
CA ASP A 51 22.43 5.86 -25.35
C ASP A 51 21.06 6.29 -25.90
N GLU A 52 20.48 5.48 -26.79
CA GLU A 52 19.12 5.67 -27.27
C GLU A 52 18.12 5.19 -26.20
N ILE A 53 17.62 6.14 -25.42
CA ILE A 53 16.58 5.92 -24.42
C ILE A 53 15.31 6.64 -24.88
N ASP A 54 14.19 5.92 -24.86
CA ASP A 54 12.88 6.52 -25.05
C ASP A 54 12.48 7.30 -23.78
N ILE A 55 12.34 8.63 -23.92
CA ILE A 55 12.03 9.56 -22.84
C ILE A 55 10.80 10.36 -23.23
N SER A 56 9.73 10.19 -22.46
CA SER A 56 8.44 10.83 -22.71
C SER A 56 8.29 12.15 -21.95
N ARG A 57 7.31 12.97 -22.36
CA ARG A 57 6.97 14.19 -21.61
C ARG A 57 6.48 13.81 -20.21
N GLY A 58 7.07 14.44 -19.20
CA GLY A 58 6.75 14.17 -17.79
C GLY A 58 7.74 13.19 -17.13
N ASP A 59 8.62 12.56 -17.90
CA ASP A 59 9.73 11.79 -17.34
C ASP A 59 10.77 12.71 -16.70
N MET A 60 11.44 12.19 -15.69
CA MET A 60 12.44 12.94 -14.93
C MET A 60 13.82 12.38 -15.21
N ILE A 61 14.77 13.27 -15.52
CA ILE A 61 16.19 12.91 -15.64
C ILE A 61 16.88 13.32 -14.35
N VAL A 62 17.51 12.37 -13.68
CA VAL A 62 18.16 12.56 -12.38
C VAL A 62 19.59 12.06 -12.44
N ARG A 63 20.45 12.54 -11.53
CA ARG A 63 21.80 12.00 -11.40
C ARG A 63 21.72 10.59 -10.82
N SER A 64 22.49 9.64 -11.36
CA SER A 64 22.35 8.23 -10.99
C SER A 64 22.67 7.93 -9.51
N HIS A 65 23.43 8.80 -8.86
CA HIS A 65 23.80 8.67 -7.44
C HIS A 65 22.98 9.57 -6.51
N ASN A 66 21.96 10.26 -7.03
CA ASN A 66 21.08 11.13 -6.27
C ASN A 66 19.65 10.99 -6.79
N LEU A 67 19.06 9.81 -6.55
CA LEU A 67 17.71 9.49 -6.97
C LEU A 67 16.70 10.06 -5.96
N PRO A 68 15.59 10.68 -6.42
CA PRO A 68 14.47 11.00 -5.55
C PRO A 68 13.79 9.71 -5.06
N GLU A 69 13.02 9.83 -3.98
CA GLU A 69 12.18 8.74 -3.50
C GLU A 69 11.06 8.44 -4.49
N VAL A 70 10.77 7.15 -4.70
CA VAL A 70 9.67 6.69 -5.55
C VAL A 70 8.64 5.98 -4.68
N SER A 71 7.54 6.64 -4.38
CA SER A 71 6.50 6.08 -3.50
C SER A 71 5.12 6.63 -3.86
N GLY A 72 4.08 5.80 -3.65
CA GLY A 72 2.70 6.25 -3.63
C GLY A 72 2.27 6.74 -2.24
N GLU A 73 2.95 6.32 -1.18
CA GLU A 73 2.68 6.76 0.20
C GLU A 73 3.71 7.78 0.65
N PHE A 74 3.24 8.94 1.10
CA PHE A 74 4.09 10.02 1.60
C PHE A 74 3.37 10.87 2.63
N GLU A 75 4.13 11.60 3.43
CA GLU A 75 3.58 12.59 4.34
C GLU A 75 3.93 14.00 3.91
N ALA A 76 3.00 14.91 4.17
CA ALA A 76 3.17 16.29 3.85
C ALA A 76 2.58 17.18 4.95
N VAL A 77 3.14 18.38 5.06
CA VAL A 77 2.42 19.49 5.69
C VAL A 77 1.55 20.12 4.60
N VAL A 78 0.24 20.08 4.79
CA VAL A 78 -0.74 20.65 3.87
C VAL A 78 -1.32 21.91 4.49
N CYS A 79 -1.37 22.97 3.69
CA CYS A 79 -2.19 24.15 3.91
C CYS A 79 -3.50 23.97 3.15
N TRP A 80 -4.61 23.93 3.87
CA TRP A 80 -5.93 23.85 3.26
C TRP A 80 -6.41 25.23 2.83
N MET A 81 -6.94 25.33 1.61
CA MET A 81 -7.23 26.60 0.95
C MET A 81 -8.68 26.70 0.45
N ASP A 82 -9.49 25.63 0.56
CA ASP A 82 -10.91 25.71 0.21
C ASP A 82 -11.72 26.33 1.35
N GLU A 83 -12.46 27.38 1.00
CA GLU A 83 -13.39 28.09 1.89
C GLU A 83 -14.74 27.38 2.00
N ARG A 84 -15.08 26.50 1.04
CA ARG A 84 -16.41 25.89 0.92
C ARG A 84 -16.49 24.54 1.62
N ASN A 85 -15.46 23.72 1.44
CA ASN A 85 -15.41 22.38 2.00
C ASN A 85 -14.13 22.24 2.82
N PRO A 86 -14.21 21.73 4.06
CA PRO A 86 -13.01 21.39 4.81
C PRO A 86 -12.36 20.13 4.21
N LEU A 87 -11.09 19.86 4.55
CA LEU A 87 -10.39 18.68 4.05
C LEU A 87 -11.05 17.40 4.54
N ARG A 88 -11.42 16.51 3.62
CA ARG A 88 -12.08 15.24 3.94
C ARG A 88 -11.19 14.05 3.62
N THR A 89 -11.05 13.12 4.56
CA THR A 89 -10.27 11.88 4.39
C THR A 89 -11.02 10.79 3.61
N ASP A 90 -12.34 10.93 3.46
CA ASP A 90 -13.20 10.01 2.69
C ASP A 90 -13.33 10.39 1.20
N THR A 91 -12.62 11.41 0.76
CA THR A 91 -12.75 12.01 -0.58
C THR A 91 -11.47 11.82 -1.40
N GLN A 92 -11.63 11.52 -2.69
CA GLN A 92 -10.51 11.47 -3.64
C GLN A 92 -10.23 12.87 -4.19
N TYR A 93 -8.95 13.26 -4.21
CA TYR A 93 -8.48 14.51 -4.81
C TYR A 93 -7.56 14.24 -6.00
N LEU A 94 -7.23 15.29 -6.76
CA LEU A 94 -6.13 15.29 -7.71
C LEU A 94 -4.90 15.93 -7.07
N LEU A 95 -3.77 15.25 -7.15
CA LEU A 95 -2.45 15.72 -6.77
C LEU A 95 -1.71 16.16 -8.03
N GLN A 96 -1.42 17.45 -8.16
CA GLN A 96 -0.49 17.93 -9.17
C GLN A 96 0.88 18.08 -8.53
N HIS A 97 1.83 17.28 -9.01
CA HIS A 97 3.19 17.19 -8.49
C HIS A 97 4.16 17.18 -9.67
N THR A 98 5.11 18.13 -9.67
CA THR A 98 6.02 18.37 -10.79
C THR A 98 5.28 18.49 -12.14
N THR A 99 5.51 17.56 -13.05
CA THR A 99 4.90 17.47 -14.38
C THR A 99 3.76 16.45 -14.46
N ARG A 100 3.41 15.82 -13.33
CA ARG A 100 2.43 14.73 -13.26
C ARG A 100 1.19 15.17 -12.48
N THR A 101 0.08 14.54 -12.83
CA THR A 101 -1.17 14.61 -12.06
C THR A 101 -1.61 13.19 -11.73
N SER A 102 -1.86 12.92 -10.46
CA SER A 102 -2.25 11.62 -9.94
C SER A 102 -3.44 11.76 -9.02
N LYS A 103 -4.30 10.76 -8.94
CA LYS A 103 -5.34 10.72 -7.92
C LYS A 103 -4.70 10.49 -6.56
N VAL A 104 -5.19 11.14 -5.51
CA VAL A 104 -4.66 11.01 -4.15
C VAL A 104 -5.79 10.92 -3.13
N PHE A 105 -5.56 10.14 -2.08
CA PHE A 105 -6.40 10.10 -0.89
C PHE A 105 -5.61 10.66 0.29
N VAL A 106 -6.31 11.36 1.18
CA VAL A 106 -5.77 11.72 2.50
C VAL A 106 -6.15 10.58 3.45
N ASP A 107 -5.18 9.73 3.77
CA ASP A 107 -5.41 8.55 4.61
C ASP A 107 -5.71 8.95 6.05
N GLU A 108 -4.96 9.93 6.56
CA GLU A 108 -4.99 10.33 7.96
C GLU A 108 -4.49 11.76 8.12
N ILE A 109 -5.13 12.52 9.02
CA ILE A 109 -4.62 13.80 9.53
C ILE A 109 -3.93 13.49 10.86
N LEU A 110 -2.60 13.51 10.87
CA LEU A 110 -1.81 13.16 12.06
C LEU A 110 -1.98 14.19 13.17
N TYR A 111 -1.97 15.47 12.79
CA TYR A 111 -2.27 16.60 13.66
C TYR A 111 -2.43 17.88 12.85
N ARG A 112 -3.21 18.82 13.38
CA ARG A 112 -3.24 20.22 12.98
C ARG A 112 -2.14 20.98 13.71
N MET A 113 -1.57 21.99 13.06
CA MET A 113 -0.62 22.92 13.65
C MET A 113 -1.29 24.28 13.81
N ASP A 114 -1.26 24.82 15.03
CA ASP A 114 -1.60 26.23 15.26
C ASP A 114 -0.49 27.09 14.64
N VAL A 115 -0.86 28.00 13.74
CA VAL A 115 0.07 28.86 13.00
C VAL A 115 0.78 29.87 13.91
N ASN A 116 0.12 30.29 15.00
CA ASN A 116 0.64 31.29 15.94
C ASN A 116 1.54 30.66 17.00
N SER A 117 1.19 29.45 17.45
CA SER A 117 1.86 28.81 18.59
C SER A 117 2.74 27.61 18.22
N LEU A 118 2.63 27.10 16.99
CA LEU A 118 3.24 25.86 16.50
C LEU A 118 2.87 24.62 17.33
N HIS A 119 1.87 24.72 18.22
CA HIS A 119 1.37 23.58 18.95
C HIS A 119 0.63 22.61 18.03
N ARG A 120 0.83 21.31 18.30
CA ARG A 120 0.20 20.21 17.57
C ARG A 120 -1.09 19.83 18.28
N GLU A 121 -2.19 19.78 17.53
CA GLU A 121 -3.52 19.42 18.02
C GLU A 121 -4.08 18.25 17.21
N SER A 122 -4.84 17.38 17.87
CA SER A 122 -5.59 16.35 17.14
C SER A 122 -6.72 17.02 16.36
N ALA A 123 -6.86 16.66 15.09
CA ALA A 123 -7.90 17.20 14.22
C ALA A 123 -8.41 16.11 13.27
N ALA A 124 -9.72 16.08 13.07
CA ALA A 124 -10.37 15.15 12.13
C ALA A 124 -10.49 15.72 10.71
N THR A 125 -10.24 17.03 10.55
CA THR A 125 -10.34 17.77 9.28
C THR A 125 -9.42 19.00 9.32
N LEU A 126 -9.26 19.70 8.19
CA LEU A 126 -8.61 21.02 8.10
C LEU A 126 -9.58 22.02 7.47
N GLU A 127 -9.79 23.14 8.13
CA GLU A 127 -10.55 24.28 7.60
C GLU A 127 -9.67 25.25 6.80
N LEU A 128 -10.29 26.28 6.22
CA LEU A 128 -9.60 27.31 5.43
C LEU A 128 -8.42 27.92 6.22
N ASN A 129 -7.25 27.93 5.59
CA ASN A 129 -5.97 28.43 6.13
C ASN A 129 -5.40 27.61 7.29
N GLU A 130 -5.95 26.43 7.59
CA GLU A 130 -5.36 25.54 8.57
C GLU A 130 -4.20 24.74 7.97
N LEU A 131 -3.17 24.53 8.80
CA LEU A 131 -2.02 23.70 8.47
C LEU A 131 -2.16 22.36 9.19
N GLY A 132 -1.97 21.26 8.48
CA GLY A 132 -1.96 19.93 9.09
C GLY A 132 -0.87 19.06 8.52
N ARG A 133 -0.31 18.18 9.36
CA ARG A 133 0.52 17.07 8.88
C ARG A 133 -0.42 15.93 8.51
N VAL A 134 -0.35 15.50 7.27
CA VAL A 134 -1.25 14.49 6.71
C VAL A 134 -0.46 13.37 6.07
N LYS A 135 -1.03 12.16 6.12
CA LYS A 135 -0.59 11.01 5.35
C LYS A 135 -1.41 10.94 4.06
N LEU A 136 -0.74 10.80 2.93
CA LEU A 136 -1.34 10.74 1.61
C LEU A 136 -0.94 9.45 0.89
N THR A 137 -1.91 8.88 0.16
CA THR A 137 -1.68 7.77 -0.76
C THR A 137 -2.10 8.18 -2.17
N SER A 138 -1.15 8.22 -3.11
CA SER A 138 -1.39 8.47 -4.52
C SER A 138 -1.57 7.17 -5.31
N ALA A 139 -2.50 7.18 -6.27
CA ALA A 139 -2.83 6.02 -7.10
C ALA A 139 -1.67 5.56 -7.99
N GLN A 140 -0.86 6.52 -8.46
CA GLN A 140 0.43 6.26 -9.10
C GLN A 140 1.56 6.77 -8.22
N PRO A 141 2.69 6.05 -8.11
CA PRO A 141 3.87 6.54 -7.42
C PRO A 141 4.35 7.87 -8.00
N ILE A 142 4.78 8.77 -7.10
CA ILE A 142 5.42 10.04 -7.45
C ILE A 142 6.92 9.99 -7.13
N PHE A 143 7.69 10.89 -7.75
CA PHE A 143 9.14 10.99 -7.58
C PHE A 143 9.46 12.25 -6.81
N PHE A 144 9.72 12.15 -5.51
CA PHE A 144 9.85 13.32 -4.66
C PHE A 144 11.13 13.30 -3.84
N ASP A 145 11.54 14.49 -3.43
CA ASP A 145 12.46 14.68 -2.34
C ASP A 145 11.71 15.41 -1.21
N PRO A 146 12.22 15.36 0.02
CA PRO A 146 11.82 16.28 1.08
C PRO A 146 11.87 17.75 0.62
N TYR A 147 10.85 18.54 0.93
CA TYR A 147 10.73 19.94 0.51
C TYR A 147 11.88 20.82 1.00
N ASP A 148 12.47 20.49 2.15
CA ASP A 148 13.65 21.17 2.69
C ASP A 148 14.93 20.88 1.88
N ARG A 149 14.98 19.76 1.18
CA ARG A 149 16.08 19.39 0.26
C ARG A 149 15.85 19.89 -1.15
N ASN A 150 14.65 19.72 -1.69
CA ASN A 150 14.31 20.15 -3.04
C ASN A 150 12.84 20.58 -3.11
N ARG A 151 12.62 21.89 -3.31
CA ARG A 151 11.29 22.48 -3.31
C ARG A 151 10.46 22.13 -4.54
N GLU A 152 11.11 21.87 -5.67
CA GLU A 152 10.42 21.54 -6.93
C GLU A 152 9.80 20.14 -6.87
N THR A 153 10.54 19.16 -6.34
CA THR A 153 10.09 17.78 -6.18
C THR A 153 9.44 17.51 -4.83
N GLY A 154 9.60 18.39 -3.84
CA GLY A 154 8.92 18.28 -2.55
C GLY A 154 7.62 19.08 -2.47
N GLY A 155 7.30 19.93 -3.45
CA GLY A 155 6.08 20.74 -3.47
C GLY A 155 4.98 20.09 -4.30
N PHE A 156 3.72 20.26 -3.88
CA PHE A 156 2.56 19.88 -4.70
C PHE A 156 1.36 20.76 -4.40
N VAL A 157 0.34 20.65 -5.26
CA VAL A 157 -0.99 21.22 -5.02
C VAL A 157 -2.06 20.13 -5.08
N ILE A 158 -3.10 20.29 -4.25
CA ILE A 158 -4.29 19.46 -4.19
C ILE A 158 -5.40 20.18 -4.94
N ILE A 159 -6.08 19.47 -5.80
CA ILE A 159 -7.10 19.98 -6.71
C ILE A 159 -8.37 19.16 -6.54
N ASP A 160 -9.52 19.84 -6.45
CA ASP A 160 -10.83 19.19 -6.43
C ASP A 160 -11.15 18.62 -7.82
N PRO A 161 -11.47 17.31 -7.96
CA PRO A 161 -11.76 16.71 -9.25
C PRO A 161 -13.10 17.16 -9.86
N ALA A 162 -14.04 17.72 -9.08
CA ALA A 162 -15.36 18.13 -9.55
C ALA A 162 -15.31 19.45 -10.35
N ASP A 163 -14.41 20.36 -9.98
CA ASP A 163 -14.34 21.70 -10.58
C ASP A 163 -12.92 22.20 -10.90
N PHE A 164 -11.91 21.38 -10.65
CA PHE A 164 -10.50 21.63 -10.94
C PHE A 164 -9.89 22.85 -10.23
N ARG A 165 -10.51 23.32 -9.13
CA ARG A 165 -9.93 24.37 -8.31
C ARG A 165 -8.86 23.81 -7.38
N THR A 166 -7.80 24.60 -7.15
CA THR A 166 -6.81 24.30 -6.13
C THR A 166 -7.43 24.48 -4.75
N VAL A 167 -7.50 23.38 -3.99
CA VAL A 167 -8.11 23.33 -2.66
C VAL A 167 -7.07 23.20 -1.54
N GLY A 168 -5.81 22.92 -1.88
CA GLY A 168 -4.71 22.92 -0.92
C GLY A 168 -3.34 22.93 -1.58
N ALA A 169 -2.32 23.23 -0.79
CA ALA A 169 -0.92 23.15 -1.19
C ALA A 169 -0.13 22.39 -0.12
N GLY A 170 0.82 21.56 -0.56
CA GLY A 170 1.55 20.67 0.34
C GLY A 170 3.05 20.70 0.15
N MET A 171 3.75 20.52 1.26
CA MET A 171 5.20 20.34 1.34
C MET A 171 5.46 18.91 1.82
N ILE A 172 5.96 18.07 0.93
CA ILE A 172 6.37 16.70 1.23
C ILE A 172 7.51 16.77 2.24
N ARG A 173 7.35 16.03 3.33
CA ARG A 173 8.40 15.88 4.34
C ARG A 173 9.24 14.68 3.95
N TYR A 174 8.68 13.50 4.10
CA TYR A 174 9.36 12.24 3.86
C TYR A 174 8.31 11.17 3.52
N THR A 175 8.74 9.94 3.21
CA THR A 175 7.81 8.81 3.30
C THR A 175 7.26 8.64 4.72
N THR A 176 6.07 8.03 4.83
CA THR A 176 5.48 7.58 6.12
C THR A 176 6.47 6.79 6.99
N ARG A 177 7.47 6.15 6.35
CA ARG A 177 8.54 5.37 7.01
C ARG A 177 9.53 6.23 7.79
N GLU A 178 9.81 7.46 7.36
CA GLU A 178 10.77 8.35 8.04
C GLU A 178 10.14 9.18 9.16
N THR A 179 8.85 9.51 9.06
CA THR A 179 8.11 10.14 10.18
C THR A 179 8.10 9.26 11.43
N LEU A 180 7.92 7.96 11.26
CA LEU A 180 8.04 7.00 12.37
C LEU A 180 9.45 7.03 13.00
N ARG A 181 10.49 7.46 12.28
CA ARG A 181 11.85 7.65 12.84
C ARG A 181 11.97 8.96 13.60
N GLU A 182 11.41 10.06 13.09
CA GLU A 182 11.39 11.36 13.78
C GLU A 182 10.57 11.30 15.08
N LEU A 183 9.35 10.78 15.03
CA LEU A 183 8.49 10.67 16.21
C LEU A 183 9.07 9.74 17.28
N ARG A 184 9.82 8.69 16.88
CA ARG A 184 10.52 7.79 17.82
C ARG A 184 11.77 8.43 18.42
N ARG A 185 12.49 9.27 17.66
CA ARG A 185 13.61 10.11 18.16
C ARG A 185 13.12 11.16 19.15
N GLU A 186 12.01 11.84 18.86
CA GLU A 186 11.39 12.84 19.75
C GLU A 186 10.86 12.20 21.06
N ARG A 187 10.48 10.91 21.05
CA ARG A 187 9.93 10.18 22.21
C ARG A 187 10.96 9.41 23.05
N GLY A 188 12.27 9.56 22.78
CA GLY A 188 13.32 9.01 23.65
C GLY A 188 13.37 7.48 23.78
N GLN A 189 12.85 6.75 22.79
CA GLN A 189 12.89 5.28 22.79
C GLN A 189 14.09 4.79 21.95
N GLU A 190 15.15 4.34 22.61
CA GLU A 190 16.27 3.64 21.96
C GLU A 190 15.90 2.19 21.61
N ALA A 191 16.16 1.87 20.34
CA ALA A 191 16.45 0.58 19.68
C ALA A 191 15.64 -0.69 20.04
N ASP A 192 14.89 -1.25 19.07
CA ASP A 192 15.48 -2.22 18.14
C ASP A 192 14.60 -2.48 16.89
N SER A 193 15.23 -2.41 15.72
CA SER A 193 14.97 -3.16 14.48
C SER A 193 15.52 -2.36 13.29
N PRO A 194 16.66 -2.79 12.70
CA PRO A 194 17.18 -2.17 11.50
C PRO A 194 16.22 -2.44 10.34
N ARG A 195 15.61 -1.40 9.77
CA ARG A 195 14.77 -1.53 8.56
C ARG A 195 15.39 -0.75 7.41
N ALA A 196 15.68 -1.49 6.34
CA ALA A 196 16.50 -1.07 5.21
C ALA A 196 15.96 0.20 4.54
N THR A 197 16.80 1.22 4.46
CA THR A 197 16.54 2.53 3.82
C THR A 197 16.82 2.58 2.34
N ASN A 198 17.46 1.54 1.80
CA ASN A 198 17.97 1.51 0.43
C ASN A 198 17.44 0.26 -0.27
N VAL A 199 16.11 0.11 -0.36
CA VAL A 199 15.50 -1.06 -1.00
C VAL A 199 14.78 -0.59 -2.26
N SER A 200 15.46 -0.67 -3.39
CA SER A 200 14.82 -0.72 -4.70
C SER A 200 14.11 -2.07 -4.85
N TRP A 201 12.91 -2.09 -5.43
CA TRP A 201 12.29 -3.36 -5.82
C TRP A 201 13.13 -3.98 -6.95
N GLU A 202 13.94 -4.97 -6.60
CA GLU A 202 14.75 -5.69 -7.57
C GLU A 202 13.87 -6.67 -8.34
N THR A 203 13.64 -6.39 -9.61
CA THR A 203 12.93 -7.32 -10.49
C THR A 203 13.82 -8.50 -10.81
N GLY A 204 13.47 -9.68 -10.30
CA GLY A 204 14.16 -10.92 -10.65
C GLY A 204 14.07 -11.22 -12.15
N LEU A 205 15.01 -12.00 -12.67
CA LEU A 205 15.08 -12.39 -14.08
C LEU A 205 13.95 -13.33 -14.54
N VAL A 206 13.18 -13.87 -13.61
CA VAL A 206 12.08 -14.81 -13.88
C VAL A 206 10.75 -14.09 -13.74
N SER A 207 10.09 -13.89 -14.88
CA SER A 207 8.78 -13.27 -14.96
C SER A 207 7.65 -14.14 -14.39
N ARG A 208 6.51 -13.52 -14.09
CA ARG A 208 5.29 -14.25 -13.70
C ARG A 208 4.81 -15.22 -14.78
N ASP A 209 4.97 -14.88 -16.05
CA ASP A 209 4.57 -15.74 -17.17
C ASP A 209 5.44 -16.99 -17.28
N GLU A 210 6.75 -16.89 -17.03
CA GLU A 210 7.62 -18.06 -16.96
C GLU A 210 7.27 -18.99 -15.81
N ARG A 211 6.94 -18.42 -14.63
CA ARG A 211 6.45 -19.19 -13.48
C ARG A 211 5.13 -19.89 -13.81
N ARG A 212 4.18 -19.18 -14.44
CA ARG A 212 2.91 -19.75 -14.90
C ARG A 212 3.12 -20.91 -15.87
N LYS A 213 3.98 -20.75 -16.87
CA LYS A 213 4.32 -21.81 -17.84
C LYS A 213 4.93 -23.02 -17.14
N ARG A 214 5.86 -22.80 -16.19
CA ARG A 214 6.50 -23.88 -15.42
C ARG A 214 5.52 -24.63 -14.51
N ASN A 215 4.64 -23.90 -13.84
CA ASN A 215 3.69 -24.47 -12.89
C ASN A 215 2.45 -25.07 -13.56
N ALA A 216 2.22 -24.77 -14.85
CA ALA A 216 1.01 -25.15 -15.59
C ALA A 216 -0.29 -24.64 -14.94
N HIS A 217 -0.19 -23.52 -14.19
CA HIS A 217 -1.31 -22.74 -13.66
C HIS A 217 -0.84 -21.31 -13.32
N PRO A 218 -1.74 -20.32 -13.34
CA PRO A 218 -1.47 -18.99 -12.80
C PRO A 218 -1.37 -19.02 -11.27
N ALA A 219 -0.77 -17.97 -10.70
CA ALA A 219 -0.89 -17.71 -9.26
C ALA A 219 -2.24 -17.09 -8.97
N VAL A 220 -2.84 -17.41 -7.81
CA VAL A 220 -4.10 -16.83 -7.33
C VAL A 220 -4.03 -16.67 -5.82
N CYS A 221 -4.65 -15.63 -5.26
CA CYS A 221 -4.81 -15.46 -3.82
C CYS A 221 -6.26 -15.69 -3.43
N VAL A 222 -6.50 -16.66 -2.55
CA VAL A 222 -7.82 -16.99 -2.01
C VAL A 222 -7.89 -16.50 -0.58
N TRP A 223 -8.74 -15.52 -0.32
CA TRP A 223 -8.83 -14.84 0.96
C TRP A 223 -10.14 -15.18 1.68
N LEU A 224 -10.05 -16.06 2.68
CA LEU A 224 -11.18 -16.45 3.51
C LEU A 224 -11.31 -15.48 4.70
N THR A 225 -12.46 -14.80 4.81
CA THR A 225 -12.83 -13.93 5.93
C THR A 225 -14.10 -14.43 6.63
N GLY A 226 -14.27 -14.13 7.92
CA GLY A 226 -15.41 -14.59 8.72
C GLY A 226 -15.10 -14.63 10.22
N LEU A 227 -16.14 -14.75 11.04
CA LEU A 227 -16.02 -14.84 12.51
C LEU A 227 -15.17 -16.03 12.99
N SER A 228 -14.58 -15.95 14.18
CA SER A 228 -13.96 -17.12 14.82
C SER A 228 -14.99 -18.25 14.94
N GLY A 229 -14.63 -19.50 14.64
CA GLY A 229 -15.59 -20.62 14.62
C GLY A 229 -16.43 -20.78 13.35
N SER A 230 -16.33 -19.85 12.37
CA SER A 230 -17.11 -19.95 11.12
C SER A 230 -16.69 -21.07 10.16
N GLY A 231 -15.56 -21.74 10.40
CA GLY A 231 -15.08 -22.86 9.57
C GLY A 231 -14.00 -22.53 8.52
N LYS A 232 -13.48 -21.28 8.49
CA LYS A 232 -12.41 -20.85 7.57
C LYS A 232 -11.22 -21.81 7.49
N SER A 233 -10.58 -22.12 8.62
CA SER A 233 -9.37 -22.96 8.62
C SER A 233 -9.67 -24.40 8.22
N THR A 234 -10.88 -24.90 8.47
CA THR A 234 -11.34 -26.23 8.00
C THR A 234 -11.43 -26.25 6.48
N ILE A 235 -12.15 -25.29 5.89
CA ILE A 235 -12.29 -25.15 4.43
C ILE A 235 -10.90 -24.95 3.79
N ALA A 236 -10.08 -24.05 4.34
CA ALA A 236 -8.76 -23.75 3.81
C ALA A 236 -7.83 -24.98 3.78
N LYS A 237 -7.82 -25.80 4.83
CA LYS A 237 -7.03 -27.05 4.88
C LYS A 237 -7.48 -28.07 3.84
N ALA A 238 -8.79 -28.26 3.69
CA ALA A 238 -9.31 -29.22 2.71
C ALA A 238 -9.07 -28.77 1.26
N VAL A 239 -9.23 -27.47 0.98
CA VAL A 239 -8.90 -26.87 -0.33
C VAL A 239 -7.40 -27.00 -0.63
N GLU A 240 -6.54 -26.68 0.34
CA GLU A 240 -5.07 -26.86 0.25
C GLU A 240 -4.72 -28.31 -0.10
N GLN A 241 -5.27 -29.28 0.64
CA GLN A 241 -5.03 -30.70 0.43
C GLN A 241 -5.43 -31.16 -0.99
N GLN A 242 -6.60 -30.74 -1.47
CA GLN A 242 -7.08 -31.13 -2.80
C GLN A 242 -6.24 -30.50 -3.91
N LEU A 243 -5.91 -29.20 -3.82
CA LEU A 243 -5.09 -28.53 -4.83
C LEU A 243 -3.68 -29.12 -4.89
N PHE A 244 -3.11 -29.48 -3.75
CA PHE A 244 -1.83 -30.17 -3.68
C PHE A 244 -1.90 -31.55 -4.35
N ALA A 245 -2.96 -32.32 -4.09
CA ALA A 245 -3.20 -33.61 -4.75
C ALA A 245 -3.40 -33.47 -6.28
N ASP A 246 -3.99 -32.36 -6.74
CA ASP A 246 -4.13 -32.01 -8.15
C ASP A 246 -2.80 -31.51 -8.78
N GLY A 247 -1.68 -31.55 -8.05
CA GLY A 247 -0.35 -31.16 -8.53
C GLY A 247 -0.10 -29.65 -8.59
N ARG A 248 -0.95 -28.83 -7.95
CA ARG A 248 -0.80 -27.37 -7.91
C ARG A 248 0.20 -26.95 -6.85
N GLN A 249 0.95 -25.89 -7.15
CA GLN A 249 1.81 -25.22 -6.18
C GLN A 249 0.91 -24.38 -5.25
N VAL A 250 0.72 -24.83 -4.01
CA VAL A 250 -0.22 -24.23 -3.05
C VAL A 250 0.43 -24.01 -1.69
N PHE A 251 0.08 -22.92 -1.02
CA PHE A 251 0.55 -22.62 0.32
C PHE A 251 -0.53 -21.92 1.15
N ARG A 252 -0.74 -22.36 2.40
CA ARG A 252 -1.72 -21.76 3.31
C ARG A 252 -1.08 -20.85 4.36
N LEU A 253 -1.62 -19.63 4.47
CA LEU A 253 -1.36 -18.67 5.54
C LEU A 253 -2.57 -18.63 6.49
N ASP A 254 -2.34 -18.87 7.77
CA ASP A 254 -3.41 -18.88 8.79
C ASP A 254 -3.06 -17.97 9.97
N GLY A 255 -4.09 -17.35 10.54
CA GLY A 255 -3.99 -16.42 11.66
C GLY A 255 -3.22 -16.95 12.86
N ASP A 256 -3.34 -18.24 13.19
CA ASP A 256 -2.59 -18.82 14.31
C ASP A 256 -1.11 -18.98 13.95
N ASN A 257 -0.82 -19.52 12.76
CA ASN A 257 0.55 -19.84 12.32
C ASN A 257 1.42 -18.58 12.21
N VAL A 258 0.89 -17.50 11.64
CA VAL A 258 1.67 -16.27 11.45
C VAL A 258 1.97 -15.59 12.78
N ARG A 259 1.12 -15.77 13.80
CA ARG A 259 1.30 -15.22 15.16
C ARG A 259 2.38 -15.95 15.96
N HIS A 260 2.88 -17.08 15.48
CA HIS A 260 4.07 -17.72 16.06
C HIS A 260 5.39 -17.23 15.46
N GLY A 261 5.35 -16.40 14.40
CA GLY A 261 6.54 -15.91 13.70
C GLY A 261 6.37 -14.49 13.17
N LEU A 262 5.92 -14.36 11.92
CA LEU A 262 5.79 -13.09 11.19
C LEU A 262 5.07 -11.96 11.97
N CYS A 263 4.13 -12.34 12.82
CA CYS A 263 3.27 -11.46 13.60
C CYS A 263 3.33 -11.77 15.11
N ALA A 264 4.43 -12.37 15.60
CA ALA A 264 4.58 -12.73 17.02
C ALA A 264 4.66 -11.52 17.98
N ASP A 265 5.00 -10.35 17.45
CA ASP A 265 5.05 -9.08 18.18
C ASP A 265 3.69 -8.37 18.30
N LEU A 266 2.63 -8.89 17.66
CA LEU A 266 1.33 -8.22 17.57
C LEU A 266 0.31 -8.79 18.55
N GLY A 267 -0.38 -7.90 19.26
CA GLY A 267 -1.52 -8.23 20.11
C GLY A 267 -2.84 -8.41 19.33
N PHE A 268 -3.95 -8.07 19.99
CA PHE A 268 -5.31 -8.17 19.45
C PHE A 268 -6.08 -6.85 19.47
N THR A 269 -5.38 -5.72 19.67
CA THR A 269 -5.97 -4.40 19.47
C THR A 269 -6.37 -4.18 18.02
N GLN A 270 -7.24 -3.21 17.74
CA GLN A 270 -7.61 -2.85 16.36
C GLN A 270 -6.37 -2.56 15.49
N ALA A 271 -5.45 -1.72 15.98
CA ALA A 271 -4.21 -1.39 15.27
C ALA A 271 -3.30 -2.60 15.03
N ASP A 272 -3.20 -3.52 16.00
CA ASP A 272 -2.44 -4.77 15.84
C ASP A 272 -3.10 -5.69 14.80
N ARG A 273 -4.43 -5.75 14.78
CA ARG A 273 -5.19 -6.54 13.79
C ARG A 273 -4.97 -5.99 12.39
N SER A 274 -5.08 -4.69 12.17
CA SER A 274 -4.80 -4.07 10.88
C SER A 274 -3.35 -4.27 10.47
N THR A 275 -2.40 -4.12 11.39
CA THR A 275 -0.98 -4.40 11.11
C THR A 275 -0.75 -5.87 10.75
N ASN A 276 -1.41 -6.80 11.45
CA ASN A 276 -1.35 -8.22 11.16
C ASN A 276 -1.87 -8.51 9.74
N ILE A 277 -3.06 -8.01 9.39
CA ILE A 277 -3.65 -8.18 8.05
C ILE A 277 -2.74 -7.59 6.97
N ARG A 278 -2.18 -6.39 7.19
CA ARG A 278 -1.23 -5.77 6.26
C ARG A 278 0.03 -6.62 6.03
N ARG A 279 0.63 -7.18 7.10
CA ARG A 279 1.83 -8.03 7.00
C ARG A 279 1.53 -9.31 6.22
N VAL A 280 0.43 -9.99 6.53
CA VAL A 280 0.08 -11.23 5.84
C VAL A 280 -0.38 -10.98 4.42
N GLY A 281 -1.00 -9.84 4.11
CA GLY A 281 -1.29 -9.42 2.75
C GLY A 281 -0.03 -9.30 1.89
N HIS A 282 1.01 -8.65 2.42
CA HIS A 282 2.32 -8.61 1.73
C HIS A 282 3.00 -9.97 1.64
N ALA A 283 2.92 -10.81 2.67
CA ALA A 283 3.44 -12.18 2.61
C ALA A 283 2.73 -13.03 1.54
N ALA A 284 1.40 -12.90 1.46
CA ALA A 284 0.59 -13.54 0.42
C ALA A 284 0.98 -13.03 -0.97
N ARG A 285 1.24 -11.73 -1.12
CA ARG A 285 1.72 -11.14 -2.37
C ARG A 285 3.09 -11.69 -2.80
N LEU A 286 4.02 -11.91 -1.87
CA LEU A 286 5.32 -12.53 -2.19
C LEU A 286 5.17 -13.98 -2.67
N LEU A 287 4.30 -14.77 -2.04
CA LEU A 287 4.01 -16.15 -2.46
C LEU A 287 3.30 -16.19 -3.81
N PHE A 288 2.38 -15.25 -4.04
CA PHE A 288 1.72 -15.06 -5.33
C PHE A 288 2.73 -14.71 -6.43
N ASP A 289 3.65 -13.77 -6.17
CA ASP A 289 4.74 -13.43 -7.08
C ASP A 289 5.68 -14.62 -7.34
N ALA A 290 5.80 -15.55 -6.40
CA ALA A 290 6.53 -16.80 -6.58
C ALA A 290 5.81 -17.84 -7.45
N GLY A 291 4.56 -17.60 -7.86
CA GLY A 291 3.78 -18.49 -8.72
C GLY A 291 2.82 -19.44 -7.99
N GLN A 292 2.53 -19.19 -6.70
CA GLN A 292 1.74 -20.08 -5.85
C GLN A 292 0.24 -19.76 -5.88
N VAL A 293 -0.58 -20.76 -5.60
CA VAL A 293 -1.95 -20.59 -5.11
C VAL A 293 -1.89 -20.35 -3.61
N VAL A 294 -2.21 -19.14 -3.17
CA VAL A 294 -2.07 -18.75 -1.76
C VAL A 294 -3.45 -18.79 -1.10
N ILE A 295 -3.61 -19.60 -0.06
CA ILE A 295 -4.87 -19.70 0.69
C ILE A 295 -4.70 -19.00 2.04
N CYS A 296 -5.45 -17.94 2.26
CA CYS A 296 -5.38 -17.13 3.47
C CYS A 296 -6.63 -17.34 4.32
N SER A 297 -6.48 -17.76 5.59
CA SER A 297 -7.59 -17.93 6.54
C SER A 297 -7.44 -16.98 7.74
N PHE A 298 -8.05 -15.80 7.63
CA PHE A 298 -7.99 -14.76 8.65
C PHE A 298 -9.40 -14.30 9.05
N ILE A 299 -9.55 -13.74 10.25
CA ILE A 299 -10.84 -13.10 10.58
C ILE A 299 -11.03 -11.87 9.69
N ALA A 300 -10.02 -11.00 9.59
CA ALA A 300 -10.03 -9.78 8.78
C ALA A 300 -11.34 -8.96 8.98
N PRO A 301 -11.60 -8.48 10.21
CA PRO A 301 -12.91 -7.96 10.59
C PRO A 301 -13.27 -6.64 9.92
N TYR A 302 -12.28 -5.82 9.56
CA TYR A 302 -12.52 -4.47 9.02
C TYR A 302 -12.46 -4.49 7.48
N ALA A 303 -13.41 -3.83 6.83
CA ALA A 303 -13.53 -3.76 5.37
C ALA A 303 -12.31 -3.08 4.74
N ALA A 304 -11.85 -1.95 5.32
CA ALA A 304 -10.68 -1.22 4.83
C ALA A 304 -9.41 -2.09 4.73
N ASP A 305 -9.21 -3.01 5.69
CA ASP A 305 -8.06 -3.92 5.66
C ASP A 305 -8.20 -4.99 4.57
N ARG A 306 -9.42 -5.47 4.30
CA ARG A 306 -9.69 -6.42 3.21
C ARG A 306 -9.54 -5.74 1.85
N ASP A 307 -10.01 -4.50 1.71
CA ASP A 307 -9.87 -3.69 0.50
C ASP A 307 -8.39 -3.38 0.21
N PHE A 308 -7.61 -3.04 1.25
CA PHE A 308 -6.16 -2.89 1.12
C PHE A 308 -5.52 -4.16 0.58
N VAL A 309 -5.82 -5.33 1.16
CA VAL A 309 -5.25 -6.61 0.71
C VAL A 309 -5.68 -6.92 -0.72
N ARG A 310 -6.94 -6.72 -1.08
CA ARG A 310 -7.44 -6.88 -2.46
C ARG A 310 -6.64 -6.02 -3.44
N GLY A 311 -6.39 -4.76 -3.11
CA GLY A 311 -5.60 -3.83 -3.92
C GLY A 311 -4.13 -4.23 -4.10
N LEU A 312 -3.62 -5.19 -3.33
CA LEU A 312 -2.28 -5.75 -3.54
C LEU A 312 -2.23 -6.76 -4.70
N PHE A 313 -3.34 -7.15 -5.33
CA PHE A 313 -3.37 -8.17 -6.38
C PHE A 313 -4.06 -7.65 -7.65
N PRO A 314 -3.77 -8.22 -8.83
CA PRO A 314 -4.60 -8.00 -10.02
C PRO A 314 -6.05 -8.44 -9.80
N ASP A 315 -7.00 -7.75 -10.42
CA ASP A 315 -8.44 -7.99 -10.25
C ASP A 315 -8.87 -9.43 -10.58
N ASP A 316 -8.19 -10.07 -11.53
CA ASP A 316 -8.46 -11.44 -11.98
C ASP A 316 -7.74 -12.53 -11.16
N ALA A 317 -7.04 -12.14 -10.10
CA ALA A 317 -6.15 -13.05 -9.36
C ALA A 317 -6.39 -13.04 -7.84
N PHE A 318 -7.41 -12.34 -7.36
CA PHE A 318 -7.82 -12.30 -5.95
C PHE A 318 -9.27 -12.78 -5.81
N LEU A 319 -9.50 -13.73 -4.90
CA LEU A 319 -10.80 -14.29 -4.61
C LEU A 319 -11.13 -14.11 -3.12
N GLU A 320 -12.02 -13.17 -2.80
CA GLU A 320 -12.54 -13.01 -1.44
C GLU A 320 -13.70 -13.99 -1.18
N VAL A 321 -13.49 -14.88 -0.22
CA VAL A 321 -14.49 -15.86 0.21
C VAL A 321 -15.00 -15.47 1.59
N TYR A 322 -16.23 -14.97 1.65
CA TYR A 322 -16.91 -14.71 2.92
C TYR A 322 -17.48 -16.01 3.48
N VAL A 323 -16.85 -16.51 4.55
CA VAL A 323 -17.32 -17.68 5.30
C VAL A 323 -18.29 -17.21 6.38
N ARG A 324 -19.55 -17.10 5.96
CA ARG A 324 -20.67 -16.65 6.76
C ARG A 324 -21.10 -17.73 7.76
N CYS A 325 -21.30 -17.29 8.99
CA CYS A 325 -21.86 -18.07 10.08
C CYS A 325 -22.40 -17.05 11.09
N ASP A 326 -23.61 -17.26 11.60
CA ASP A 326 -24.12 -16.41 12.66
C ASP A 326 -23.27 -16.57 13.94
N ILE A 327 -23.27 -15.53 14.77
CA ILE A 327 -22.44 -15.49 15.97
C ILE A 327 -22.84 -16.54 17.00
N GLU A 328 -24.14 -16.83 17.13
CA GLU A 328 -24.65 -17.79 18.10
C GLU A 328 -24.18 -19.21 17.77
N GLU A 329 -24.16 -19.58 16.50
CA GLU A 329 -23.61 -20.84 16.01
C GLU A 329 -22.08 -20.86 16.16
N CYS A 330 -21.38 -19.75 15.90
CA CYS A 330 -19.94 -19.64 16.17
C CYS A 330 -19.62 -19.86 17.67
N LYS A 331 -20.41 -19.28 18.58
CA LYS A 331 -20.31 -19.47 20.03
C LYS A 331 -20.64 -20.89 20.43
N ARG A 332 -21.65 -21.50 19.83
CA ARG A 332 -22.01 -22.91 20.08
C ARG A 332 -20.90 -23.87 19.66
N ARG A 333 -20.22 -23.58 18.54
CA ARG A 333 -19.10 -24.39 18.02
C ARG A 333 -17.84 -24.24 18.88
N ASP A 334 -17.53 -23.01 19.30
CA ASP A 334 -16.34 -22.55 20.05
C ASP A 334 -15.19 -23.57 20.22
N PRO A 335 -14.56 -24.03 19.12
CA PRO A 335 -13.64 -25.17 19.15
C PRO A 335 -12.35 -24.88 19.93
N LYS A 336 -12.07 -23.60 20.21
CA LYS A 336 -10.90 -23.12 20.95
C LYS A 336 -11.26 -22.58 22.34
N GLY A 337 -12.53 -22.59 22.74
CA GLY A 337 -12.99 -22.02 24.02
C GLY A 337 -12.78 -20.50 24.13
N LEU A 338 -12.67 -19.77 23.01
CA LEU A 338 -12.35 -18.35 22.99
C LEU A 338 -13.58 -17.48 23.26
N TYR A 339 -14.76 -17.87 22.75
CA TYR A 339 -16.00 -17.15 23.06
C TYR A 339 -16.33 -17.26 24.55
N GLY A 340 -16.22 -18.45 25.13
CA GLY A 340 -16.44 -18.62 26.57
C GLY A 340 -15.46 -17.81 27.43
N LYS A 341 -14.21 -17.65 27.01
CA LYS A 341 -13.22 -16.80 27.70
C LYS A 341 -13.55 -15.31 27.58
N ALA A 342 -13.97 -14.86 26.40
CA ALA A 342 -14.40 -13.48 26.17
C ALA A 342 -15.63 -13.12 27.02
N GLU A 343 -16.62 -14.01 27.11
CA GLU A 343 -17.82 -13.79 27.94
C GLU A 343 -17.52 -13.70 29.44
N ARG A 344 -16.46 -14.37 29.91
CA ARG A 344 -15.96 -14.25 31.29
C ARG A 344 -15.04 -13.04 31.52
N GLY A 345 -14.79 -12.23 30.48
CA GLY A 345 -13.91 -11.05 30.55
C GLY A 345 -12.41 -11.38 30.58
N GLU A 346 -12.02 -12.63 30.30
CA GLU A 346 -10.61 -13.04 30.26
C GLU A 346 -9.91 -12.57 28.96
N ILE A 347 -10.69 -12.27 27.92
CA ILE A 347 -10.23 -11.77 26.62
C ILE A 347 -11.05 -10.52 26.28
N THR A 348 -10.38 -9.40 26.05
CA THR A 348 -10.98 -8.14 25.60
C THR A 348 -10.67 -7.90 24.12
N GLY A 349 -11.55 -7.19 23.41
CA GLY A 349 -11.41 -6.88 21.98
C GLY A 349 -11.59 -8.12 21.09
N PHE A 350 -12.47 -9.04 21.47
CA PHE A 350 -12.80 -10.24 20.74
C PHE A 350 -13.88 -9.97 19.68
N THR A 351 -13.52 -10.22 18.42
CA THR A 351 -14.38 -9.96 17.27
C THR A 351 -15.71 -10.70 17.36
N GLY A 352 -16.81 -9.96 17.23
CA GLY A 352 -18.18 -10.41 17.39
C GLY A 352 -18.76 -10.19 18.79
N VAL A 353 -17.93 -9.99 19.82
CA VAL A 353 -18.39 -9.76 21.20
C VAL A 353 -18.26 -8.28 21.56
N ASP A 354 -17.03 -7.79 21.62
CA ASP A 354 -16.67 -6.42 22.04
C ASP A 354 -15.80 -5.69 20.99
N ASP A 355 -15.60 -6.29 19.81
CA ASP A 355 -14.98 -5.73 18.61
C ASP A 355 -15.84 -6.07 17.38
N PRO A 356 -16.14 -5.15 16.45
CA PRO A 356 -17.06 -5.42 15.34
C PRO A 356 -16.48 -6.39 14.30
N TYR A 357 -17.38 -7.07 13.58
CA TYR A 357 -17.07 -7.72 12.32
C TYR A 357 -17.90 -7.06 11.22
N GLU A 358 -17.23 -6.40 10.29
CA GLU A 358 -17.87 -5.73 9.15
C GLU A 358 -18.06 -6.75 8.03
N GLU A 359 -19.28 -7.24 7.86
CA GLU A 359 -19.59 -8.24 6.83
C GLU A 359 -19.22 -7.74 5.42
N PRO A 360 -18.56 -8.56 4.58
CA PRO A 360 -18.27 -8.19 3.20
C PRO A 360 -19.56 -7.96 2.39
N THR A 361 -19.70 -6.76 1.81
CA THR A 361 -20.85 -6.40 0.97
C THR A 361 -20.68 -6.84 -0.50
N ALA A 362 -19.45 -7.07 -0.93
CA ALA A 362 -19.09 -7.41 -2.31
C ALA A 362 -18.07 -8.55 -2.39
N ALA A 363 -18.21 -9.58 -1.54
CA ALA A 363 -17.36 -10.76 -1.63
C ALA A 363 -17.62 -11.53 -2.95
N ASP A 364 -16.54 -12.07 -3.53
CA ASP A 364 -16.59 -12.83 -4.78
C ASP A 364 -17.34 -14.17 -4.61
N LEU A 365 -17.29 -14.73 -3.40
CA LEU A 365 -18.02 -15.95 -3.03
C LEU A 365 -18.49 -15.88 -1.57
N VAL A 366 -19.77 -16.17 -1.34
CA VAL A 366 -20.32 -16.33 0.02
C VAL A 366 -20.59 -17.80 0.31
N ILE A 367 -20.03 -18.30 1.41
CA ILE A 367 -20.22 -19.66 1.91
C ILE A 367 -20.93 -19.59 3.26
N ASP A 368 -22.22 -19.93 3.28
CA ASP A 368 -22.99 -20.04 4.51
C ASP A 368 -22.81 -21.43 5.14
N THR A 369 -21.99 -21.50 6.19
CA THR A 369 -21.65 -22.77 6.87
C THR A 369 -22.72 -23.25 7.84
N THR A 370 -23.85 -22.54 7.95
CA THR A 370 -25.04 -23.01 8.66
C THR A 370 -25.94 -23.86 7.74
N GLN A 371 -25.82 -23.67 6.43
CA GLN A 371 -26.66 -24.33 5.41
C GLN A 371 -25.91 -25.40 4.61
N LEU A 372 -24.58 -25.31 4.56
CA LEU A 372 -23.74 -26.22 3.78
C LEU A 372 -22.99 -27.19 4.68
N SER A 373 -22.87 -28.44 4.23
CA SER A 373 -21.89 -29.36 4.81
C SER A 373 -20.46 -28.92 4.48
N GLU A 374 -19.48 -29.36 5.26
CA GLU A 374 -18.06 -29.10 5.00
C GLU A 374 -17.67 -29.48 3.56
N GLN A 375 -18.09 -30.68 3.10
CA GLN A 375 -17.81 -31.15 1.74
C GLN A 375 -18.40 -30.24 0.67
N GLN A 376 -19.64 -29.73 0.87
CA GLN A 376 -20.27 -28.82 -0.07
C GLN A 376 -19.59 -27.45 -0.09
N ALA A 377 -19.21 -26.92 1.08
CA ALA A 377 -18.47 -25.66 1.19
C ALA A 377 -17.11 -25.75 0.47
N VAL A 378 -16.34 -26.82 0.73
CA VAL A 378 -15.05 -27.09 0.08
C VAL A 378 -15.21 -27.23 -1.42
N ALA A 379 -16.21 -27.97 -1.90
CA ALA A 379 -16.48 -28.15 -3.32
C ALA A 379 -16.77 -26.81 -4.03
N ARG A 380 -17.55 -25.91 -3.41
CA ARG A 380 -17.84 -24.58 -3.98
C ARG A 380 -16.61 -23.70 -4.06
N VAL A 381 -15.79 -23.66 -3.01
CA VAL A 381 -14.53 -22.90 -3.01
C VAL A 381 -13.58 -23.46 -4.07
N LEU A 382 -13.40 -24.78 -4.13
CA LEU A 382 -12.55 -25.41 -5.15
C LEU A 382 -13.02 -25.11 -6.57
N ALA A 383 -14.33 -25.14 -6.83
CA ALA A 383 -14.86 -24.81 -8.16
C ALA A 383 -14.48 -23.40 -8.58
N GLN A 384 -14.61 -22.42 -7.67
CA GLN A 384 -14.25 -21.03 -7.94
C GLN A 384 -12.75 -20.85 -8.13
N VAL A 385 -11.94 -21.50 -7.30
CA VAL A 385 -10.47 -21.46 -7.45
C VAL A 385 -10.04 -22.09 -8.78
N LYS A 386 -10.62 -23.23 -9.16
CA LYS A 386 -10.32 -23.90 -10.44
C LYS A 386 -10.74 -23.07 -11.65
N ALA A 387 -11.73 -22.20 -11.55
CA ALA A 387 -12.09 -21.28 -12.63
C ALA A 387 -11.05 -20.17 -12.85
N LEU A 388 -10.23 -19.88 -11.84
CA LEU A 388 -9.13 -18.90 -11.92
C LEU A 388 -7.79 -19.54 -12.32
N LEU A 389 -7.67 -20.88 -12.30
CA LEU A 389 -6.46 -21.63 -12.68
C LEU A 389 -6.52 -22.06 -14.15
#